data_AF-A0A960YA85-F1
#
_entry.id   AF-A0A960YA85-F1
#
_cell.length_a   1.000
_cell.length_b   1.000
_cell.length_c   1.000
_cell.angle_alpha   90.00
_cell.angle_beta   90.00
_cell.angle_gamma   90.00
#
_symmetry.space_group_name_H-M   'P 1'
#
loop_
_entity.id
_entity.type
_entity.pdbx_description
1 polymer ?
#
loop_
_entity_poly.entity_id
_entity_poly.type
_entity_poly.pdbx_seq_one_letter_code
_entity_poly.pdbx_strand_id
1 'polypeptide(L)'
;GALELCDGIDNDCDDQVDDDDPDLADPANVWFPDGDGDGFGVPEGAIAACGAPQGFVGDGTDCDDADDQVYPGAEELPDDGVDQDCADGDWTTTDSDGIFVDGAAGDDLNPGTKSQPVETVQKGVDLAQGGGEPNVFIAQGDYSEDLAVDGAALYGGYDAGDWSRDIDGNETTITAATGTVIEVSDNGWVMTDGLSLIADAV
;
A
#
# COMPACT_ATOMS: atom_id res chain seq x y z
N GLY A 1 -17.25 -33.54 -26.46
CA GLY A 1 -17.45 -34.92 -26.01
C GLY A 1 -17.54 -34.91 -24.51
N ALA A 2 -16.58 -35.56 -23.84
CA ALA A 2 -16.22 -35.21 -22.47
C ALA A 2 -15.58 -33.81 -22.42
N LEU A 3 -15.11 -33.40 -21.24
CA LEU A 3 -14.29 -32.20 -21.07
C LEU A 3 -12.85 -32.55 -21.45
N GLU A 4 -12.19 -31.73 -22.26
CA GLU A 4 -10.76 -31.90 -22.55
C GLU A 4 -9.91 -31.33 -21.42
N LEU A 5 -8.92 -32.11 -20.97
CA LEU A 5 -8.05 -31.85 -19.84
C LEU A 5 -6.58 -31.95 -20.25
N CYS A 6 -5.67 -31.35 -19.48
CA CYS A 6 -4.23 -31.44 -19.73
C CYS A 6 -3.64 -32.76 -19.21
N ASP A 7 -4.03 -33.89 -19.81
CA ASP A 7 -3.57 -35.23 -19.42
C ASP A 7 -2.91 -36.04 -20.55
N GLY A 8 -2.78 -35.45 -21.75
CA GLY A 8 -2.19 -36.08 -22.92
C GLY A 8 -3.11 -37.09 -23.61
N ILE A 9 -4.42 -37.06 -23.31
CA ILE A 9 -5.44 -37.95 -23.86
C ILE A 9 -6.55 -37.10 -24.46
N ASP A 10 -6.91 -37.39 -25.72
CA ASP A 10 -8.16 -36.94 -26.34
C ASP A 10 -9.36 -37.48 -25.54
N ASN A 11 -9.85 -36.70 -24.58
CA ASN A 11 -10.95 -37.06 -23.68
C ASN A 11 -12.29 -37.02 -24.41
N ASP A 12 -12.31 -36.25 -25.49
CA ASP A 12 -13.44 -35.81 -26.28
C ASP A 12 -13.76 -36.76 -27.46
N CYS A 13 -12.73 -37.46 -27.95
CA CYS A 13 -12.63 -38.33 -29.12
C CYS A 13 -12.81 -37.60 -30.48
N ASP A 14 -12.27 -36.40 -30.62
CA ASP A 14 -12.35 -35.59 -31.85
C ASP A 14 -11.02 -35.47 -32.63
N ASP A 15 -10.00 -36.23 -32.24
CA ASP A 15 -8.63 -36.25 -32.78
C ASP A 15 -7.78 -35.01 -32.42
N GLN A 16 -8.21 -34.18 -31.47
CA GLN A 16 -7.41 -33.10 -30.86
C GLN A 16 -7.03 -33.49 -29.42
N VAL A 17 -5.95 -32.91 -28.89
CA VAL A 17 -5.42 -33.28 -27.55
C VAL A 17 -4.89 -32.04 -26.86
N ASP A 18 -5.24 -31.85 -25.60
CA ASP A 18 -4.67 -30.81 -24.71
C ASP A 18 -4.69 -29.40 -25.39
N ASP A 19 -3.55 -28.71 -25.46
CA ASP A 19 -3.40 -27.37 -26.07
C ASP A 19 -3.68 -27.32 -27.58
N ASP A 20 -3.69 -28.46 -28.27
CA ASP A 20 -4.06 -28.54 -29.68
C ASP A 20 -5.60 -28.62 -29.87
N ASP A 21 -6.37 -28.75 -28.79
CA ASP A 21 -7.83 -28.79 -28.79
C ASP A 21 -8.47 -27.42 -28.44
N PRO A 22 -9.26 -26.80 -29.34
CA PRO A 22 -9.98 -25.56 -29.06
C PRO A 22 -11.08 -25.69 -27.99
N ASP A 23 -11.51 -26.90 -27.64
CA ASP A 23 -12.50 -27.20 -26.60
C ASP A 23 -11.84 -27.49 -25.23
N LEU A 24 -10.52 -27.28 -25.08
CA LEU A 24 -9.77 -27.37 -23.82
C LEU A 24 -10.43 -26.54 -22.71
N ALA A 25 -10.72 -27.19 -21.59
CA ALA A 25 -11.34 -26.52 -20.44
C ALA A 25 -10.96 -27.21 -19.12
N ASP A 26 -9.65 -27.29 -18.86
CA ASP A 26 -9.10 -27.86 -17.63
C ASP A 26 -9.16 -26.87 -16.45
N PRO A 27 -9.99 -27.11 -15.41
CA PRO A 27 -10.06 -26.23 -14.24
C PRO A 27 -8.80 -26.27 -13.36
N ALA A 28 -7.89 -27.24 -13.56
CA ALA A 28 -6.61 -27.29 -12.88
C ALA A 28 -5.54 -26.42 -13.55
N ASN A 29 -5.77 -25.96 -14.79
CA ASN A 29 -4.81 -25.21 -15.60
C ASN A 29 -5.48 -23.97 -16.20
N VAL A 30 -5.95 -23.09 -15.32
CA VAL A 30 -6.52 -21.78 -15.67
C VAL A 30 -5.45 -20.70 -15.50
N TRP A 31 -5.33 -19.84 -16.49
CA TRP A 31 -4.38 -18.74 -16.51
C TRP A 31 -5.11 -17.40 -16.71
N PHE A 32 -4.66 -16.39 -15.99
CA PHE A 32 -5.25 -15.06 -15.92
C PHE A 32 -4.36 -14.05 -16.63
N PRO A 33 -4.89 -13.17 -17.49
CA PRO A 33 -4.09 -12.09 -18.08
C PRO A 33 -3.50 -11.21 -16.99
N ASP A 34 -2.24 -10.83 -17.19
CA ASP A 34 -1.43 -9.96 -16.32
C ASP A 34 -0.97 -8.77 -17.18
N GLY A 35 -1.72 -7.68 -17.09
CA GLY A 35 -1.66 -6.52 -17.98
C GLY A 35 -0.55 -5.54 -17.63
N ASP A 36 -0.27 -5.36 -16.34
CA ASP A 36 0.73 -4.44 -15.80
C ASP A 36 2.05 -5.11 -15.42
N GLY A 37 2.07 -6.43 -15.24
CA GLY A 37 3.26 -7.24 -15.03
C GLY A 37 3.69 -7.40 -13.58
N ASP A 38 2.79 -7.24 -12.61
CA ASP A 38 3.08 -7.42 -11.18
C ASP A 38 3.13 -8.90 -10.72
N GLY A 39 2.64 -9.82 -11.57
CA GLY A 39 2.61 -11.25 -11.31
C GLY A 39 1.27 -11.80 -10.80
N PHE A 40 0.26 -10.95 -10.68
CA PHE A 40 -1.14 -11.27 -10.46
C PHE A 40 -1.93 -10.90 -11.72
N GLY A 41 -3.11 -11.51 -11.88
CA GLY A 41 -3.91 -11.28 -13.07
C GLY A 41 -5.39 -11.25 -12.73
N VAL A 42 -6.20 -10.85 -13.70
CA VAL A 42 -7.64 -10.68 -13.51
C VAL A 42 -8.46 -11.88 -13.98
N PRO A 43 -9.59 -12.21 -13.31
CA PRO A 43 -10.51 -13.25 -13.76
C PRO A 43 -11.05 -13.04 -15.18
N GLU A 44 -11.23 -11.78 -15.57
CA GLU A 44 -11.74 -11.38 -16.86
C GLU A 44 -10.77 -11.75 -18.00
N GLY A 45 -11.18 -12.72 -18.83
CA GLY A 45 -10.34 -13.17 -19.94
C GLY A 45 -9.44 -14.35 -19.59
N ALA A 46 -9.67 -14.99 -18.43
CA ALA A 46 -9.03 -16.24 -18.08
C ALA A 46 -9.23 -17.32 -19.16
N ILE A 47 -8.19 -18.11 -19.40
CA ILE A 47 -8.15 -19.19 -20.40
C ILE A 47 -7.63 -20.49 -19.78
N ALA A 48 -8.05 -21.63 -20.34
CA ALA A 48 -7.43 -22.91 -20.05
C ALA A 48 -6.25 -23.14 -21.02
N ALA A 49 -5.11 -23.55 -20.49
CA ALA A 49 -3.93 -23.94 -21.27
C ALA A 49 -3.03 -24.84 -20.43
N CYS A 50 -2.35 -25.82 -21.01
CA CYS A 50 -1.54 -26.78 -20.24
C CYS A 50 -0.24 -26.19 -19.69
N GLY A 51 0.12 -24.98 -20.10
CA GLY A 51 1.14 -24.16 -19.47
C GLY A 51 0.85 -22.68 -19.63
N ALA A 52 1.45 -21.85 -18.78
CA ALA A 52 1.27 -20.41 -18.76
C ALA A 52 1.57 -19.78 -20.14
N PRO A 53 0.57 -19.17 -20.80
CA PRO A 53 0.82 -18.36 -21.98
C PRO A 53 1.62 -17.11 -21.61
N GLN A 54 2.24 -16.46 -22.60
CA GLN A 54 2.94 -15.20 -22.37
C GLN A 54 1.94 -14.10 -21.94
N GLY A 55 2.24 -13.40 -20.85
CA GLY A 55 1.38 -12.35 -20.30
C GLY A 55 0.20 -12.90 -19.50
N PHE A 56 0.30 -14.14 -19.02
CA PHE A 56 -0.68 -14.74 -18.13
C PHE A 56 0.01 -15.37 -16.92
N VAL A 57 -0.69 -15.36 -15.79
CA VAL A 57 -0.24 -15.89 -14.50
C VAL A 57 -1.26 -16.85 -13.91
N GLY A 58 -0.84 -17.62 -12.91
CA GLY A 58 -1.70 -18.63 -12.27
C GLY A 58 -2.57 -18.07 -11.16
N ASP A 59 -2.35 -16.83 -10.74
CA ASP A 59 -3.13 -16.17 -9.70
C ASP A 59 -4.07 -15.12 -10.31
N GLY A 60 -5.35 -15.24 -9.99
CA GLY A 60 -6.44 -14.49 -10.63
C GLY A 60 -7.08 -13.48 -9.69
N THR A 61 -6.29 -12.95 -8.74
CA THR A 61 -6.78 -12.18 -7.60
C THR A 61 -6.48 -10.69 -7.66
N ASP A 62 -5.94 -10.21 -8.78
CA ASP A 62 -5.72 -8.79 -9.00
C ASP A 62 -7.05 -8.02 -9.11
N CYS A 63 -7.08 -6.84 -8.49
CA CYS A 63 -8.21 -5.92 -8.49
C CYS A 63 -8.07 -4.74 -9.47
N ASP A 64 -6.86 -4.45 -9.98
CA ASP A 64 -6.61 -3.41 -11.00
C ASP A 64 -5.42 -3.73 -11.93
N ASP A 65 -5.68 -4.51 -13.00
CA ASP A 65 -4.75 -4.96 -14.08
C ASP A 65 -4.08 -3.85 -14.91
N ALA A 66 -4.19 -2.60 -14.46
CA ALA A 66 -3.60 -1.42 -15.08
C ALA A 66 -2.54 -0.74 -14.20
N ASP A 67 -2.34 -1.17 -12.95
CA ASP A 67 -1.46 -0.55 -11.96
C ASP A 67 -0.62 -1.60 -11.23
N ASP A 68 0.67 -1.68 -11.55
CA ASP A 68 1.62 -2.67 -10.99
C ASP A 68 1.92 -2.50 -9.49
N GLN A 69 1.27 -1.52 -8.85
CA GLN A 69 1.33 -1.27 -7.40
C GLN A 69 0.07 -1.75 -6.67
N VAL A 70 -0.96 -2.19 -7.40
CA VAL A 70 -2.24 -2.66 -6.86
C VAL A 70 -2.34 -4.17 -7.05
N TYR A 71 -2.00 -4.93 -6.01
CA TYR A 71 -2.04 -6.38 -6.04
C TYR A 71 -2.23 -7.00 -4.66
N PRO A 72 -2.69 -8.26 -4.58
CA PRO A 72 -2.80 -9.00 -3.34
C PRO A 72 -1.55 -8.95 -2.46
N GLY A 73 -1.66 -8.25 -1.33
CA GLY A 73 -0.59 -8.08 -0.35
C GLY A 73 0.46 -7.03 -0.73
N ALA A 74 0.14 -6.10 -1.64
CA ALA A 74 0.86 -4.84 -1.79
C ALA A 74 0.84 -4.03 -0.47
N GLU A 75 1.65 -2.98 -0.40
CA GLU A 75 1.64 -2.10 0.76
C GLU A 75 0.47 -1.10 0.66
N GLU A 76 -0.38 -1.11 1.67
CA GLU A 76 -1.56 -0.25 1.75
C GLU A 76 -1.19 1.15 2.25
N LEU A 77 -1.58 2.18 1.49
CA LEU A 77 -1.40 3.57 1.87
C LEU A 77 -2.68 4.10 2.53
N PRO A 78 -2.62 4.64 3.75
CA PRO A 78 -3.82 5.02 4.48
C PRO A 78 -4.55 6.20 3.83
N ASP A 79 -5.88 6.11 3.81
CA ASP A 79 -6.83 7.18 3.45
C ASP A 79 -6.61 7.82 2.05
N ASP A 80 -5.97 7.15 1.10
CA ASP A 80 -5.70 7.71 -0.24
C ASP A 80 -6.78 7.38 -1.29
N GLY A 81 -7.76 6.55 -0.91
CA GLY A 81 -8.89 6.16 -1.74
C GLY A 81 -8.61 5.03 -2.71
N VAL A 82 -7.44 4.40 -2.64
CA VAL A 82 -7.06 3.21 -3.42
C VAL A 82 -6.92 2.03 -2.46
N ASP A 83 -7.38 0.85 -2.88
CA ASP A 83 -7.21 -0.43 -2.18
C ASP A 83 -6.01 -1.10 -2.85
N GLN A 84 -4.79 -0.85 -2.36
CA GLN A 84 -3.57 -1.32 -3.03
C GLN A 84 -3.38 -2.82 -2.82
N ASP A 85 -3.71 -3.33 -1.63
CA ASP A 85 -3.47 -4.73 -1.29
C ASP A 85 -4.60 -5.68 -1.75
N CYS A 86 -5.61 -5.14 -2.44
CA CYS A 86 -6.82 -5.80 -2.90
C CYS A 86 -7.59 -6.52 -1.77
N ALA A 87 -7.43 -6.05 -0.53
CA ALA A 87 -8.02 -6.65 0.66
C ALA A 87 -8.79 -5.62 1.49
N ASP A 88 -10.06 -5.93 1.76
CA ASP A 88 -10.92 -5.18 2.69
C ASP A 88 -11.15 -3.68 2.35
N GLY A 89 -10.63 -3.17 1.22
CA GLY A 89 -10.76 -1.79 0.76
C GLY A 89 -9.76 -0.83 1.41
N ASP A 90 -9.68 0.39 0.87
CA ASP A 90 -8.81 1.48 1.38
C ASP A 90 -8.76 1.56 2.92
N TRP A 91 -7.56 1.50 3.46
CA TRP A 91 -7.31 1.60 4.89
C TRP A 91 -7.66 2.97 5.46
N THR A 92 -8.90 3.05 5.97
CA THR A 92 -9.37 4.25 6.69
C THR A 92 -8.80 4.33 8.11
N THR A 93 -8.04 5.38 8.41
CA THR A 93 -7.38 5.52 9.72
C THR A 93 -8.33 5.92 10.86
N THR A 94 -8.02 5.44 12.06
CA THR A 94 -8.72 5.73 13.30
C THR A 94 -7.74 6.00 14.46
N ASP A 95 -8.26 6.47 15.60
CA ASP A 95 -7.47 6.73 16.81
C ASP A 95 -6.74 5.49 17.37
N SER A 96 -7.08 4.27 16.92
CA SER A 96 -6.37 3.05 17.31
C SER A 96 -5.17 2.72 16.43
N ASP A 97 -5.07 3.35 15.26
CA ASP A 97 -4.12 2.95 14.22
C ASP A 97 -2.80 3.70 14.31
N GLY A 98 -2.76 4.82 15.03
CA GLY A 98 -1.55 5.62 15.17
C GLY A 98 -1.75 6.91 15.95
N ILE A 99 -0.73 7.77 15.86
CA ILE A 99 -0.68 9.06 16.53
C ILE A 99 -0.88 10.19 15.52
N PHE A 100 -1.79 11.09 15.84
CA PHE A 100 -2.14 12.25 15.01
C PHE A 100 -1.38 13.49 15.47
N VAL A 101 -0.73 14.16 14.50
CA VAL A 101 0.10 15.35 14.71
C VAL A 101 -0.48 16.51 13.91
N ASP A 102 -0.70 17.64 14.58
CA ASP A 102 -1.13 18.89 13.95
C ASP A 102 -0.37 20.05 14.59
N GLY A 103 0.54 20.66 13.83
CA GLY A 103 1.39 21.75 14.32
C GLY A 103 0.64 23.05 14.61
N ALA A 104 -0.60 23.22 14.15
CA ALA A 104 -1.40 24.42 14.37
C ALA A 104 -2.42 24.27 15.50
N ALA A 105 -3.03 23.09 15.64
CA ALA A 105 -4.09 22.82 16.62
C ALA A 105 -3.70 21.85 17.74
N GLY A 106 -2.54 21.19 17.64
CA GLY A 106 -2.05 20.22 18.61
C GLY A 106 -1.49 20.81 19.91
N ASP A 107 -1.26 19.93 20.88
CA ASP A 107 -0.56 20.19 22.15
C ASP A 107 0.16 18.90 22.56
N ASP A 108 1.45 18.95 22.86
CA ASP A 108 2.24 17.75 23.24
C ASP A 108 1.84 17.09 24.56
N LEU A 109 0.90 17.69 25.32
CA LEU A 109 0.23 17.06 26.45
C LEU A 109 -0.97 16.19 26.04
N ASN A 110 -1.39 16.26 24.78
CA ASN A 110 -2.50 15.48 24.26
C ASN A 110 -2.10 14.00 24.04
N PRO A 111 -3.11 13.10 23.97
CA PRO A 111 -2.87 11.69 23.70
C PRO A 111 -2.48 11.38 22.25
N GLY A 112 -2.65 12.32 21.31
CA GLY A 112 -2.35 12.09 19.89
C GLY A 112 -3.49 11.44 19.11
N THR A 113 -4.74 11.81 19.40
CA THR A 113 -5.93 11.35 18.67
C THR A 113 -6.37 12.40 17.64
N LYS A 114 -7.23 12.04 16.67
CA LYS A 114 -7.79 13.01 15.69
C LYS A 114 -8.42 14.24 16.35
N SER A 115 -9.00 14.06 17.54
CA SER A 115 -9.65 15.16 18.32
C SER A 115 -8.73 15.88 19.30
N GLN A 116 -7.61 15.28 19.66
CA GLN A 116 -6.58 15.85 20.53
C GLN A 116 -5.21 15.45 19.98
N PRO A 117 -4.78 16.05 18.85
CA PRO A 117 -3.49 15.73 18.24
C PRO A 117 -2.34 16.30 19.07
N VAL A 118 -1.16 15.71 18.93
CA VAL A 118 0.07 16.32 19.47
C VAL A 118 0.56 17.43 18.54
N GLU A 119 1.38 18.34 19.06
CA GLU A 119 1.86 19.51 18.30
C GLU A 119 3.08 19.15 17.44
N THR A 120 4.01 18.36 18.00
CA THR A 120 5.30 18.07 17.34
C THR A 120 5.36 16.64 16.78
N VAL A 121 6.07 16.48 15.66
CA VAL A 121 6.24 15.17 15.01
C VAL A 121 7.07 14.24 15.89
N GLN A 122 8.13 14.74 16.52
CA GLN A 122 8.94 13.95 17.45
C GLN A 122 8.10 13.43 18.61
N LYS A 123 7.18 14.25 19.14
CA LYS A 123 6.26 13.79 20.17
C LYS A 123 5.33 12.68 19.66
N GLY A 124 4.89 12.79 18.40
CA GLY A 124 4.13 11.75 17.73
C GLY A 124 4.89 10.43 17.66
N VAL A 125 6.14 10.48 17.18
CA VAL A 125 7.04 9.32 17.11
C VAL A 125 7.28 8.70 18.49
N ASP A 126 7.57 9.52 19.51
CA ASP A 126 7.81 9.06 20.88
C ASP A 126 6.61 8.32 21.49
N LEU A 127 5.38 8.77 21.16
CA LEU A 127 4.15 8.11 21.61
C LEU A 127 3.87 6.82 20.83
N ALA A 128 4.20 6.80 19.53
CA ALA A 128 3.96 5.65 18.67
C ALA A 128 4.81 4.44 19.09
N GLN A 129 6.08 4.65 19.49
CA GLN A 129 7.08 3.63 19.87
C GLN A 129 6.69 2.66 21.04
N GLY A 130 5.46 2.75 21.59
CA GLY A 130 4.90 1.80 22.56
C GLY A 130 3.81 0.85 22.03
N GLY A 131 3.38 0.99 20.77
CA GLY A 131 2.33 0.18 20.11
C GLY A 131 2.88 -0.91 19.16
N GLY A 132 2.03 -1.86 18.76
CA GLY A 132 2.42 -3.03 17.95
C GLY A 132 2.83 -2.75 16.50
N GLU A 133 2.47 -1.58 15.97
CA GLU A 133 2.89 -1.01 14.69
C GLU A 133 2.74 0.52 14.81
N PRO A 134 3.84 1.28 14.96
CA PRO A 134 3.76 2.71 15.25
C PRO A 134 3.57 3.56 13.98
N ASN A 135 2.33 3.99 13.72
CA ASN A 135 2.02 4.96 12.67
C ASN A 135 1.90 6.38 13.23
N VAL A 136 2.38 7.36 12.48
CA VAL A 136 2.25 8.79 12.77
C VAL A 136 1.62 9.48 11.57
N PHE A 137 0.43 10.05 11.76
CA PHE A 137 -0.34 10.74 10.73
C PHE A 137 -0.21 12.25 10.95
N ILE A 138 0.33 12.96 9.96
CA ILE A 138 0.80 14.33 10.11
C ILE A 138 -0.04 15.24 9.23
N ALA A 139 -0.73 16.18 9.87
CA ALA A 139 -1.49 17.21 9.17
C ALA A 139 -0.56 18.16 8.41
N GLN A 140 -1.08 18.74 7.33
CA GLN A 140 -0.43 19.75 6.52
C GLN A 140 0.21 20.85 7.36
N GLY A 141 1.39 21.31 6.95
CA GLY A 141 2.10 22.36 7.63
C GLY A 141 3.61 22.26 7.54
N ASP A 142 4.26 23.30 8.06
CA ASP A 142 5.70 23.41 8.17
C ASP A 142 6.14 23.13 9.62
N TYR A 143 6.77 21.98 9.83
CA TYR A 143 7.29 21.52 11.11
C TYR A 143 8.78 21.84 11.18
N SER A 144 9.17 22.72 12.11
CA SER A 144 10.57 23.10 12.32
C SER A 144 11.09 22.47 13.60
N GLU A 145 11.56 21.23 13.53
CA GLU A 145 11.96 20.43 14.69
C GLU A 145 13.09 19.45 14.37
N ASP A 146 13.67 18.88 15.42
CA ASP A 146 14.61 17.78 15.31
C ASP A 146 13.84 16.46 15.28
N LEU A 147 14.12 15.61 14.30
CA LEU A 147 13.40 14.35 14.11
C LEU A 147 14.36 13.16 14.14
N ALA A 148 14.09 12.22 15.03
CA ALA A 148 14.70 10.92 15.13
C ALA A 148 13.61 9.84 15.03
N VAL A 149 13.59 9.11 13.92
CA VAL A 149 12.66 8.02 13.64
C VAL A 149 13.37 6.69 13.77
N ASP A 150 12.93 5.89 14.74
CA ASP A 150 13.32 4.48 14.88
C ASP A 150 12.07 3.61 14.81
N GLY A 151 11.88 2.97 13.65
CA GLY A 151 10.85 1.95 13.43
C GLY A 151 9.40 2.44 13.39
N ALA A 152 9.15 3.71 13.03
CA ALA A 152 7.80 4.25 12.81
C ALA A 152 7.54 4.62 11.36
N ALA A 153 6.31 4.42 10.92
CA ALA A 153 5.80 4.89 9.64
C ALA A 153 5.21 6.29 9.82
N LEU A 154 5.62 7.23 8.98
CA LEU A 154 5.16 8.61 8.98
C LEU A 154 4.43 8.88 7.68
N TYR A 155 3.19 9.33 7.79
CA TYR A 155 2.32 9.67 6.67
C TYR A 155 1.95 11.15 6.76
N GLY A 156 2.40 11.93 5.79
CA GLY A 156 1.95 13.31 5.59
C GLY A 156 0.75 13.40 4.64
N GLY A 157 0.31 14.63 4.38
CA GLY A 157 -0.79 14.88 3.45
C GLY A 157 -2.16 15.00 4.11
N TYR A 158 -2.26 15.07 5.43
CA TYR A 158 -3.55 15.12 6.11
C TYR A 158 -4.10 16.55 6.22
N ASP A 159 -5.40 16.76 5.97
CA ASP A 159 -6.05 18.04 6.26
C ASP A 159 -6.22 18.23 7.77
N ALA A 160 -5.83 19.41 8.27
CA ALA A 160 -5.89 19.75 9.70
C ALA A 160 -7.31 19.89 10.26
N GLY A 161 -8.33 19.99 9.40
CA GLY A 161 -9.73 20.14 9.78
C GLY A 161 -10.48 18.82 9.86
N ASP A 162 -10.26 17.92 8.91
CA ASP A 162 -11.04 16.68 8.79
C ASP A 162 -10.23 15.38 8.66
N TRP A 163 -8.90 15.46 8.63
CA TRP A 163 -8.00 14.30 8.46
C TRP A 163 -8.23 13.52 7.17
N SER A 164 -8.79 14.15 6.13
CA SER A 164 -8.71 13.59 4.78
C SER A 164 -7.28 13.69 4.25
N ARG A 165 -6.85 12.70 3.46
CA ARG A 165 -5.50 12.67 2.91
C ARG A 165 -5.47 13.11 1.45
N ASP A 166 -4.57 14.04 1.14
CA ASP A 166 -4.27 14.54 -0.20
C ASP A 166 -2.80 15.00 -0.21
N ILE A 167 -1.89 14.15 -0.67
CA ILE A 167 -0.44 14.42 -0.61
C ILE A 167 -0.01 15.61 -1.48
N ASP A 168 -0.80 15.96 -2.49
CA ASP A 168 -0.54 17.10 -3.38
C ASP A 168 -1.19 18.40 -2.86
N GLY A 169 -2.35 18.28 -2.20
CA GLY A 169 -3.12 19.42 -1.68
C GLY A 169 -2.74 19.86 -0.27
N ASN A 170 -2.29 18.92 0.57
CA ASN A 170 -2.07 19.09 2.01
C ASN A 170 -0.58 18.91 2.36
N GLU A 171 0.30 19.67 1.70
CA GLU A 171 1.75 19.53 1.82
C GLU A 171 2.22 19.52 3.29
N THR A 172 3.06 18.53 3.61
CA THR A 172 3.65 18.36 4.95
C THR A 172 5.17 18.42 4.84
N THR A 173 5.77 19.46 5.40
CA THR A 173 7.21 19.70 5.34
C THR A 173 7.82 19.63 6.73
N ILE A 174 8.86 18.82 6.90
CA ILE A 174 9.64 18.75 8.13
C ILE A 174 11.04 19.29 7.84
N THR A 175 11.38 20.40 8.48
CA THR A 175 12.68 21.05 8.36
C THR A 175 13.46 20.87 9.66
N ALA A 176 14.68 20.33 9.56
CA ALA A 176 15.58 20.20 10.70
C ALA A 176 15.82 21.57 11.36
N ALA A 177 15.79 21.62 12.70
CA ALA A 177 16.20 22.83 13.40
C ALA A 177 17.71 23.10 13.18
N THR A 178 18.14 24.35 13.37
CA THR A 178 19.52 24.73 13.03
C THR A 178 20.56 23.91 13.80
N GLY A 179 21.46 23.23 13.07
CA GLY A 179 22.57 22.47 13.64
C GLY A 179 22.30 21.00 13.99
N THR A 180 21.23 20.41 13.47
CA THR A 180 20.83 19.01 13.67
C THR A 180 20.55 18.29 12.35
N VAL A 181 20.24 16.98 12.44
CA VAL A 181 19.99 16.09 11.29
C VAL A 181 18.67 15.37 11.53
N ILE A 182 17.88 15.17 10.47
CA ILE A 182 16.76 14.22 10.48
C ILE A 182 17.37 12.82 10.39
N GLU A 183 17.29 12.05 11.48
CA GLU A 183 17.82 10.69 11.55
C GLU A 183 16.68 9.70 11.37
N VAL A 184 16.70 8.97 10.25
CA VAL A 184 15.76 7.89 9.96
C VAL A 184 16.55 6.58 9.93
N SER A 185 16.40 5.75 10.97
CA SER A 185 17.04 4.44 11.01
C SER A 185 16.11 3.38 10.45
N ASP A 186 16.44 2.90 9.25
CA ASP A 186 15.71 1.81 8.60
C ASP A 186 16.03 0.46 9.26
N ASN A 187 15.22 0.10 10.26
CA ASN A 187 15.17 -1.23 10.84
C ASN A 187 14.16 -2.15 10.11
N GLY A 188 13.76 -1.80 8.88
CA GLY A 188 12.89 -2.58 8.00
C GLY A 188 11.42 -2.16 7.94
N TRP A 189 11.05 -1.04 8.55
CA TRP A 189 9.64 -0.58 8.69
C TRP A 189 9.47 0.94 8.59
N VAL A 190 10.47 1.68 8.11
CA VAL A 190 10.33 3.13 8.03
C VAL A 190 9.75 3.53 6.69
N MET A 191 8.48 3.93 6.72
CA MET A 191 7.78 4.57 5.62
C MET A 191 7.73 6.08 5.86
N THR A 192 8.03 6.87 4.84
CA THR A 192 7.89 8.34 4.86
C THR A 192 7.16 8.75 3.60
N ASP A 193 5.83 8.65 3.62
CA ASP A 193 4.99 8.95 2.45
C ASP A 193 4.23 10.27 2.64
N GLY A 194 4.07 11.04 1.57
CA GLY A 194 3.46 12.38 1.64
C GLY A 194 4.27 13.44 2.42
N LEU A 195 5.58 13.24 2.61
CA LEU A 195 6.45 14.12 3.39
C LEU A 195 7.58 14.75 2.56
N SER A 196 7.81 16.04 2.79
CA SER A 196 9.02 16.74 2.36
C SER A 196 9.99 16.90 3.53
N LEU A 197 11.07 16.11 3.56
CA LEU A 197 12.10 16.18 4.59
C LEU A 197 13.27 17.09 4.14
N ILE A 198 13.50 18.17 4.87
CA ILE A 198 14.53 19.17 4.58
C ILE A 198 15.58 19.15 5.69
N ALA A 199 16.76 18.61 5.39
CA ALA A 199 17.91 18.71 6.28
C ALA A 199 18.51 20.13 6.26
N ASP A 200 19.04 20.60 7.40
CA ASP A 200 19.71 21.89 7.47
C ASP A 200 20.92 21.94 6.54
N ALA A 201 21.05 23.02 5.78
CA ALA A 201 22.18 23.24 4.89
C ALA A 201 23.39 23.71 5.71
N VAL A 202 24.22 22.76 6.11
CA VAL A 202 25.50 23.01 6.80
C VAL A 202 26.41 23.97 6.02
#